data_AF-A0A4R3LBG4-F1
#
_entry.id   AF-A0A4R3LBG4-F1
#
_cell.length_a   1.000
_cell.length_b   1.000
_cell.length_c   1.000
_cell.angle_alpha   90.00
_cell.angle_beta   90.00
_cell.angle_gamma   90.00
#
_symmetry.space_group_name_H-M   'P 1'
#
loop_
_entity.id
_entity.type
_entity.pdbx_description
1 polymer ?
#
loop_
_entity_poly.entity_id
_entity_poly.type
_entity_poly.pdbx_seq_one_letter_code
_entity_poly.pdbx_strand_id
1 'polypeptide(L)'
;MEEQKALGNGLGYYDHEDQKIYVVLRSLTEQQSYNIVETVIHEGRHAYQHYALENPEVHPNEMELELWRKNTFETEGVYLVPKYDFMYYYQATERDANQYTEQKMKEMYADLEKILGSNIGIEQYQQEKTRYVEIVKARGIEFFGNDFISQIDNLVEKNYYEQKNREKEKEQPNKPTEDPIKQPENGLKIGKLVWTDNNKKYSQLLMAKNQIDQLMQRLNKAFREGKMEENKFLNQKHSLESQSNKVSKKIKFLNELAQKSFQEQYPDLKLKPFSLQTSNIAIQILQHNEESKTILKPEQFKDLGLKESEVHSLVDKKDLLEIER
;
A
#
# COMPACT_ATOMS: atom_id res chain seq x y z
N MET A 1 4.84 7.72 -10.37
CA MET A 1 5.10 7.82 -8.91
C MET A 1 4.11 6.96 -8.12
N GLU A 2 3.63 5.85 -8.69
CA GLU A 2 2.64 4.95 -8.07
C GLU A 2 3.15 3.51 -7.91
N GLU A 3 4.35 3.18 -8.42
CA GLU A 3 5.07 1.93 -8.11
C GLU A 3 5.72 1.95 -6.71
N GLN A 4 5.78 3.11 -6.05
CA GLN A 4 6.27 3.21 -4.67
C GLN A 4 5.26 2.71 -3.62
N LYS A 5 4.03 2.34 -4.02
CA LYS A 5 3.00 1.86 -3.08
C LYS A 5 2.82 0.34 -3.03
N ALA A 6 3.39 -0.41 -3.99
CA ALA A 6 3.47 -1.88 -3.90
C ALA A 6 4.86 -2.35 -3.43
N LEU A 7 5.90 -1.56 -3.67
CA LEU A 7 7.23 -1.74 -3.08
C LEU A 7 7.33 -0.84 -1.86
N GLY A 8 6.89 -1.30 -0.69
CA GLY A 8 7.05 -0.53 0.55
C GLY A 8 8.53 -0.29 0.83
N ASN A 9 9.11 0.84 0.41
CA ASN A 9 10.56 1.09 0.43
C ASN A 9 11.47 -0.05 -0.11
N GLY A 10 10.89 -1.07 -0.76
CA GLY A 10 11.51 -2.36 -0.99
C GLY A 10 12.67 -2.26 -1.96
N LEU A 11 13.82 -2.79 -1.54
CA LEU A 11 14.99 -2.97 -2.38
C LEU A 11 14.78 -4.13 -3.39
N GLY A 12 13.74 -4.94 -3.20
CA GLY A 12 13.27 -6.01 -4.08
C GLY A 12 11.90 -6.55 -3.67
N TYR A 13 11.46 -7.63 -4.32
CA TYR A 13 10.30 -8.46 -3.97
C TYR A 13 10.40 -9.85 -4.60
N TYR A 14 9.80 -10.85 -3.97
CA TYR A 14 9.50 -12.16 -4.55
C TYR A 14 8.14 -12.16 -5.27
N ASP A 15 8.10 -12.71 -6.48
CA ASP A 15 6.89 -12.93 -7.27
C ASP A 15 6.57 -14.42 -7.29
N HIS A 16 5.46 -14.80 -6.66
CA HIS A 16 5.06 -16.19 -6.49
C HIS A 16 4.55 -16.82 -7.79
N GLU A 17 3.87 -16.06 -8.66
CA GLU A 17 3.34 -16.55 -9.95
C GLU A 17 4.47 -16.96 -10.88
N ASP A 18 5.50 -16.12 -10.93
CA ASP A 18 6.66 -16.29 -11.80
C ASP A 18 7.80 -17.07 -11.14
N GLN A 19 7.71 -17.32 -9.83
CA GLN A 19 8.77 -17.88 -8.97
C GLN A 19 10.11 -17.15 -9.13
N LYS A 20 10.08 -15.81 -9.13
CA LYS A 20 11.26 -14.96 -9.37
C LYS A 20 11.48 -13.95 -8.26
N ILE A 21 12.74 -13.68 -7.97
CA ILE A 21 13.16 -12.57 -7.12
C ILE A 21 13.54 -11.40 -8.02
N TYR A 22 12.94 -10.25 -7.76
CA TYR A 22 13.25 -9.00 -8.43
C TYR A 22 13.99 -8.08 -7.48
N VAL A 23 15.12 -7.55 -7.92
CA VAL A 23 15.89 -6.54 -7.18
C VAL A 23 15.88 -5.23 -7.96
N VAL A 24 15.72 -4.11 -7.26
CA VAL A 24 15.67 -2.79 -7.88
C VAL A 24 17.09 -2.37 -8.28
N LEU A 25 17.36 -2.34 -9.60
CA LEU A 25 18.69 -2.01 -10.16
C LEU A 25 19.22 -0.62 -9.77
N ARG A 26 18.35 0.35 -9.45
CA ARG A 26 18.78 1.68 -8.99
C ARG A 26 19.44 1.66 -7.60
N SER A 27 19.37 0.52 -6.92
CA SER A 27 20.02 0.23 -5.64
C SER A 27 21.42 -0.39 -5.83
N LEU A 28 21.98 -0.41 -7.05
CA LEU A 28 23.32 -0.93 -7.35
C LEU A 28 24.37 0.19 -7.24
N THR A 29 24.71 0.59 -6.01
CA THR A 29 25.95 1.35 -5.72
C THR A 29 26.86 0.51 -4.81
N GLU A 30 28.17 0.80 -4.72
CA GLU A 30 29.09 0.05 -3.83
C GLU A 30 28.59 0.00 -2.39
N GLN A 31 28.07 1.12 -1.87
CA GLN A 31 27.45 1.22 -0.54
C GLN A 31 26.14 0.43 -0.39
N GLN A 32 25.52 0.01 -1.50
CA GLN A 32 24.27 -0.73 -1.52
C GLN A 32 24.44 -2.20 -1.96
N SER A 33 25.67 -2.67 -2.16
CA SER A 33 25.96 -4.09 -2.45
C SER A 33 25.45 -5.01 -1.34
N TYR A 34 25.63 -4.63 -0.06
CA TYR A 34 25.09 -5.34 1.10
C TYR A 34 23.56 -5.40 1.08
N ASN A 35 22.90 -4.30 0.74
CA ASN A 35 21.45 -4.20 0.61
C ASN A 35 20.90 -5.18 -0.43
N ILE A 36 21.63 -5.40 -1.53
CA ILE A 36 21.22 -6.36 -2.57
C ILE A 36 21.31 -7.78 -2.05
N VAL A 37 22.42 -8.12 -1.38
CA VAL A 37 22.57 -9.48 -0.86
C VAL A 37 21.54 -9.77 0.24
N GLU A 38 21.31 -8.80 1.13
CA GLU A 38 20.23 -8.86 2.13
C GLU A 38 18.88 -9.09 1.43
N THR A 39 18.56 -8.29 0.42
CA THR A 39 17.30 -8.41 -0.33
C THR A 39 17.14 -9.79 -0.96
N VAL A 40 18.17 -10.31 -1.63
CA VAL A 40 18.09 -11.61 -2.28
C VAL A 40 17.85 -12.73 -1.26
N ILE A 41 18.49 -12.66 -0.09
CA ILE A 41 18.29 -13.65 0.97
C ILE A 41 16.89 -13.51 1.58
N HIS A 42 16.43 -12.28 1.82
CA HIS A 42 15.11 -11.99 2.39
C HIS A 42 13.97 -12.47 1.49
N GLU A 43 13.99 -12.07 0.21
CA GLU A 43 13.02 -12.52 -0.78
C GLU A 43 13.14 -14.03 -1.06
N GLY A 44 14.35 -14.58 -0.98
CA GLY A 44 14.57 -16.03 -1.05
C GLY A 44 13.94 -16.78 0.13
N ARG A 45 13.89 -16.17 1.31
CA ARG A 45 13.17 -16.74 2.46
C ARG A 45 11.67 -16.67 2.26
N HIS A 46 11.13 -15.60 1.67
CA HIS A 46 9.72 -15.56 1.26
C HIS A 46 9.35 -16.65 0.25
N ALA A 47 10.23 -16.91 -0.73
CA ALA A 47 10.05 -18.03 -1.66
C ALA A 47 9.99 -19.39 -0.94
N TYR A 48 10.88 -19.61 0.04
CA TYR A 48 10.85 -20.81 0.88
C TYR A 48 9.56 -20.91 1.71
N GLN A 49 9.17 -19.82 2.38
CA GLN A 49 7.95 -19.79 3.19
C GLN A 49 6.71 -20.13 2.35
N HIS A 50 6.60 -19.55 1.15
CA HIS A 50 5.53 -19.87 0.20
C HIS A 50 5.53 -21.36 -0.17
N TYR A 51 6.69 -21.89 -0.58
CA TYR A 51 6.81 -23.32 -0.92
C TYR A 51 6.47 -24.23 0.26
N ALA A 52 6.86 -23.86 1.49
CA ALA A 52 6.56 -24.61 2.69
C ALA A 52 5.06 -24.57 3.08
N LEU A 53 4.34 -23.50 2.75
CA LEU A 53 2.90 -23.43 2.96
C LEU A 53 2.11 -24.37 2.03
N GLU A 54 2.64 -24.61 0.84
CA GLU A 54 2.12 -25.57 -0.15
C GLU A 54 2.58 -27.02 0.13
N ASN A 55 3.75 -27.17 0.76
CA ASN A 55 4.37 -28.47 1.07
C ASN A 55 4.77 -28.53 2.56
N PRO A 56 3.81 -28.61 3.50
CA PRO A 56 4.07 -28.48 4.94
C PRO A 56 5.16 -29.41 5.49
N GLU A 57 5.37 -30.57 4.88
CA GLU A 57 6.37 -31.56 5.29
C GLU A 57 7.82 -31.09 5.16
N VAL A 58 8.07 -30.01 4.40
CA VAL A 58 9.42 -29.46 4.18
C VAL A 58 9.86 -28.50 5.28
N HIS A 59 8.95 -28.15 6.19
CA HIS A 59 9.23 -27.25 7.31
C HIS A 59 8.87 -27.92 8.65
N PRO A 60 9.81 -28.00 9.61
CA PRO A 60 9.63 -28.83 10.80
C PRO A 60 8.69 -28.25 11.86
N ASN A 61 8.34 -26.96 11.77
CA ASN A 61 7.54 -26.28 12.80
C ASN A 61 6.14 -25.91 12.29
N GLU A 62 5.15 -26.72 12.68
CA GLU A 62 3.74 -26.47 12.31
C GLU A 62 3.20 -25.13 12.84
N MET A 63 3.70 -24.65 13.99
CA MET A 63 3.27 -23.36 14.53
C MET A 63 3.77 -22.19 13.68
N GLU A 64 4.99 -22.28 13.13
CA GLU A 64 5.50 -21.28 12.19
C GLU A 64 4.70 -21.28 10.89
N LEU A 65 4.38 -22.46 10.35
CA LEU A 65 3.52 -22.57 9.17
C LEU A 65 2.15 -21.92 9.38
N GLU A 66 1.52 -22.11 10.54
CA GLU A 66 0.24 -21.50 10.84
C GLU A 66 0.33 -19.97 10.94
N LEU A 67 1.40 -19.46 11.55
CA LEU A 67 1.66 -18.02 11.61
C LEU A 67 1.87 -17.43 10.22
N TRP A 68 2.67 -18.08 9.37
CA TRP A 68 2.90 -17.64 7.99
C TRP A 68 1.60 -17.68 7.18
N ARG A 69 0.80 -18.74 7.31
CA ARG A 69 -0.48 -18.88 6.60
C ARG A 69 -1.42 -17.72 6.91
N LYS A 70 -1.50 -17.32 8.18
CA LYS A 70 -2.30 -16.16 8.62
C LYS A 70 -1.73 -14.82 8.15
N ASN A 71 -0.42 -14.74 7.90
CA ASN A 71 0.29 -13.52 7.50
C ASN A 71 0.43 -13.32 5.99
N THR A 72 0.13 -14.31 5.15
CA THR A 72 0.50 -14.29 3.72
C THR A 72 -0.75 -14.15 2.84
N PHE A 73 -0.79 -13.16 1.94
CA PHE A 73 -1.96 -12.90 1.09
C PHE A 73 -2.26 -14.05 0.13
N GLU A 74 -1.21 -14.73 -0.32
CA GLU A 74 -1.25 -15.86 -1.26
C GLU A 74 -2.03 -17.05 -0.70
N THR A 75 -2.08 -17.20 0.63
CA THR A 75 -2.87 -18.22 1.32
C THR A 75 -4.17 -17.67 1.91
N GLU A 76 -4.69 -16.58 1.34
CA GLU A 76 -5.88 -15.87 1.84
C GLU A 76 -5.70 -15.35 3.28
N GLY A 77 -4.44 -15.16 3.70
CA GLY A 77 -4.05 -14.57 4.96
C GLY A 77 -4.21 -13.05 4.97
N VAL A 78 -3.94 -12.43 6.11
CA VAL A 78 -3.89 -10.99 6.25
C VAL A 78 -2.47 -10.52 6.51
N TYR A 79 -1.97 -9.73 5.57
CA TYR A 79 -0.72 -9.03 5.70
C TYR A 79 -0.99 -7.57 6.08
N LEU A 80 -0.45 -7.08 7.21
CA LEU A 80 -0.74 -5.70 7.64
C LEU A 80 0.02 -4.73 6.73
N VAL A 81 -0.74 -4.00 5.91
CA VAL A 81 -0.25 -2.91 5.06
C VAL A 81 0.44 -1.84 5.94
N PRO A 82 1.55 -1.23 5.50
CA PRO A 82 2.40 -0.36 6.33
C PRO A 82 1.72 0.98 6.69
N LYS A 83 0.75 0.94 7.61
CA LYS A 83 0.29 2.13 8.34
C LYS A 83 1.39 2.61 9.28
N TYR A 84 2.14 1.67 9.84
CA TYR A 84 3.36 1.90 10.63
C TYR A 84 4.42 0.87 10.22
N ASP A 85 5.67 1.31 10.10
CA ASP A 85 6.82 0.50 9.69
C ASP A 85 7.06 -0.70 10.62
N PHE A 86 6.93 -0.51 11.93
CA PHE A 86 7.11 -1.59 12.92
C PHE A 86 6.06 -2.68 12.82
N MET A 87 4.82 -2.34 12.44
CA MET A 87 3.77 -3.33 12.24
C MET A 87 4.04 -4.20 11.04
N TYR A 88 4.70 -3.68 10.00
CA TYR A 88 5.16 -4.45 8.85
C TYR A 88 6.36 -5.31 9.24
N TYR A 89 7.40 -4.70 9.81
CA TYR A 89 8.68 -5.34 10.12
C TYR A 89 8.56 -6.54 11.07
N TYR A 90 7.62 -6.50 12.02
CA TYR A 90 7.51 -7.49 13.09
C TYR A 90 6.37 -8.50 12.93
N GLN A 91 5.65 -8.55 11.79
CA GLN A 91 4.71 -9.66 11.55
C GLN A 91 5.49 -10.97 11.42
N ALA A 92 4.88 -12.10 11.76
CA ALA A 92 5.56 -13.39 11.82
C ALA A 92 6.33 -13.76 10.54
N THR A 93 5.76 -13.55 9.35
CA THR A 93 6.42 -13.85 8.06
C THR A 93 7.66 -12.97 7.85
N GLU A 94 7.55 -11.66 8.08
CA GLU A 94 8.67 -10.71 7.96
C GLU A 94 9.72 -10.92 9.04
N ARG A 95 9.30 -11.23 10.27
CA ARG A 95 10.19 -11.46 11.40
C ARG A 95 11.09 -12.67 11.17
N ASP A 96 10.53 -13.77 10.65
CA ASP A 96 11.30 -14.94 10.23
C ASP A 96 12.24 -14.60 9.06
N ALA A 97 11.76 -13.90 8.03
CA ALA A 97 12.58 -13.50 6.88
C ALA A 97 13.78 -12.61 7.28
N ASN A 98 13.55 -11.62 8.14
CA ASN A 98 14.59 -10.76 8.69
C ASN A 98 15.61 -11.55 9.53
N GLN A 99 15.15 -12.44 10.43
CA GLN A 99 16.02 -13.26 11.28
C GLN A 99 16.89 -14.22 10.46
N TYR A 100 16.29 -14.91 9.49
CA TYR A 100 17.01 -15.79 8.58
C TYR A 100 18.06 -15.02 7.79
N THR A 101 17.70 -13.83 7.29
CA THR A 101 18.59 -12.97 6.52
C THR A 101 19.77 -12.48 7.35
N GLU A 102 19.53 -12.01 8.57
CA GLU A 102 20.58 -11.59 9.50
C GLU A 102 21.57 -12.73 9.76
N GLN A 103 21.06 -13.93 10.04
CA GLN A 103 21.89 -15.11 10.25
C GLN A 103 22.74 -15.44 9.01
N LYS A 104 22.14 -15.50 7.82
CA LYS A 104 22.85 -15.87 6.60
C LYS A 104 23.85 -14.82 6.13
N MET A 105 23.53 -13.54 6.30
CA MET A 105 24.48 -12.45 6.06
C MET A 105 25.69 -12.59 6.99
N LYS A 106 25.47 -12.82 8.29
CA LYS A 106 26.55 -13.00 9.26
C LYS A 106 27.45 -14.20 8.92
N GLU A 107 26.86 -15.35 8.60
CA GLU A 107 27.60 -16.56 8.20
C GLU A 107 28.43 -16.29 6.94
N MET A 108 27.80 -15.76 5.88
CA MET A 108 28.44 -15.52 4.60
C MET A 108 29.60 -14.52 4.69
N TYR A 109 29.42 -13.39 5.38
CA TYR A 109 30.48 -12.39 5.48
C TYR A 109 31.61 -12.81 6.42
N ALA A 110 31.33 -13.60 7.45
CA ALA A 110 32.38 -14.20 8.28
C ALA A 110 33.27 -15.16 7.45
N ASP A 111 32.68 -15.90 6.51
CA ASP A 111 33.44 -16.78 5.62
C ASP A 111 34.23 -15.99 4.57
N LEU A 112 33.65 -14.91 4.01
CA LEU A 112 34.37 -14.03 3.09
C LEU A 112 35.55 -13.33 3.77
N GLU A 113 35.41 -12.91 5.03
CA GLU A 113 36.48 -12.27 5.79
C GLU A 113 37.68 -13.21 6.01
N LYS A 114 37.44 -14.52 6.22
CA LYS A 114 38.52 -15.53 6.32
C LYS A 114 39.33 -15.64 5.03
N ILE A 115 38.70 -15.40 3.87
CA ILE A 115 39.30 -15.60 2.55
C ILE A 115 39.95 -14.31 2.04
N LEU A 116 39.27 -13.17 2.20
CA LEU A 116 39.61 -11.89 1.59
C LEU A 116 40.22 -10.88 2.57
N GLY A 117 40.20 -11.19 3.87
CA GLY A 117 40.60 -10.27 4.93
C GLY A 117 39.46 -9.37 5.40
N SER A 118 39.77 -8.46 6.33
CA SER A 118 38.77 -7.67 7.03
C SER A 118 37.96 -6.76 6.10
N ASN A 119 36.65 -6.67 6.36
CA ASN A 119 35.72 -5.88 5.58
C ASN A 119 35.04 -4.82 6.47
N ILE A 120 35.60 -3.60 6.47
CA ILE A 120 35.06 -2.47 7.26
C ILE A 120 33.65 -2.06 6.77
N GLY A 121 33.34 -2.33 5.50
CA GLY A 121 32.04 -1.98 4.92
C GLY A 121 30.88 -2.78 5.51
N ILE A 122 31.08 -4.08 5.81
CA ILE A 122 30.02 -4.89 6.44
C ILE A 122 29.77 -4.46 7.88
N GLU A 123 30.80 -4.07 8.63
CA GLU A 123 30.64 -3.57 10.00
C GLU A 123 29.80 -2.28 10.04
N GLN A 124 30.10 -1.32 9.16
CA GLN A 124 29.32 -0.07 9.05
C GLN A 124 27.86 -0.35 8.69
N TYR A 125 27.65 -1.22 7.70
CA TYR A 125 26.31 -1.62 7.29
C TYR A 125 25.53 -2.30 8.43
N GLN A 126 26.16 -3.20 9.20
CA GLN A 126 25.53 -3.85 10.35
C GLN A 126 25.17 -2.87 11.45
N GLN A 127 26.00 -1.84 11.70
CA GLN A 127 25.70 -0.79 12.67
C GLN A 127 24.49 0.04 12.23
N GLU A 128 24.42 0.43 10.96
CA GLU A 128 23.27 1.16 10.41
C GLU A 128 21.99 0.33 10.48
N LYS A 129 22.05 -0.96 10.11
CA LYS A 129 20.93 -1.89 10.20
C LYS A 129 20.47 -2.06 11.65
N THR A 130 21.40 -2.29 12.59
CA THR A 130 21.08 -2.43 14.02
C THR A 130 20.34 -1.19 14.53
N ARG A 131 20.84 0.00 14.21
CA ARG A 131 20.20 1.26 14.60
C ARG A 131 18.80 1.40 14.02
N TYR A 132 18.59 1.01 12.76
CA TYR A 132 17.26 1.00 12.15
C TYR A 132 16.31 0.05 12.90
N VAL A 133 16.74 -1.19 13.17
CA VAL A 133 15.95 -2.18 13.90
C VAL A 133 15.58 -1.70 15.30
N GLU A 134 16.50 -1.05 16.01
CA GLU A 134 16.25 -0.46 17.32
C GLU A 134 15.20 0.65 17.27
N ILE A 135 15.25 1.54 16.27
CA ILE A 135 14.24 2.60 16.07
C ILE A 135 12.85 2.00 15.82
N VAL A 136 12.78 1.00 14.93
CA VAL A 136 11.53 0.33 14.60
C VAL A 136 10.97 -0.41 15.83
N LYS A 137 11.84 -1.07 16.61
CA LYS A 137 11.47 -1.73 17.87
C LYS A 137 10.94 -0.74 18.91
N ALA A 138 11.64 0.38 19.10
CA ALA A 138 11.26 1.42 20.05
C ALA A 138 9.85 1.97 19.74
N ARG A 139 9.53 2.18 18.46
CA ARG A 139 8.19 2.58 18.01
C ARG A 139 7.13 1.53 18.33
N GLY A 140 7.45 0.25 18.13
CA GLY A 140 6.57 -0.85 18.53
C GLY A 140 6.27 -0.83 20.02
N ILE A 141 7.30 -0.66 20.85
CA ILE A 141 7.17 -0.55 22.31
C ILE A 141 6.38 0.70 22.72
N GLU A 142 6.63 1.85 22.10
CA GLU A 142 5.90 3.09 22.35
C GLU A 142 4.40 2.94 22.04
N PHE A 143 4.06 2.23 20.96
CA PHE A 143 2.69 2.11 20.48
C PHE A 143 1.89 1.01 21.19
N PHE A 144 2.49 -0.15 21.44
CA PHE A 144 1.81 -1.34 21.95
C PHE A 144 2.34 -1.85 23.29
N GLY A 145 3.39 -1.25 23.85
CA GLY A 145 4.03 -1.73 25.07
C GLY A 145 5.06 -2.85 24.82
N ASN A 146 5.57 -3.45 25.90
CA ASN A 146 6.62 -4.46 25.80
C ASN A 146 6.17 -5.76 25.12
N ASP A 147 4.86 -6.01 25.04
CA ASP A 147 4.22 -7.14 24.37
C ASP A 147 3.84 -6.84 22.92
N PHE A 148 4.41 -5.80 22.30
CA PHE A 148 4.03 -5.35 20.95
C PHE A 148 4.05 -6.44 19.88
N ILE A 149 4.97 -7.42 19.97
CA ILE A 149 5.02 -8.55 19.03
C ILE A 149 3.73 -9.38 19.13
N SER A 150 3.33 -9.75 20.34
CA SER A 150 2.08 -10.47 20.58
C SER A 150 0.87 -9.67 20.13
N GLN A 151 0.89 -8.34 20.31
CA GLN A 151 -0.18 -7.45 19.85
C GLN A 151 -0.29 -7.42 18.31
N ILE A 152 0.85 -7.44 17.61
CA ILE A 152 0.88 -7.54 16.14
C ILE A 152 0.34 -8.90 15.69
N ASP A 153 0.81 -10.00 16.29
CA ASP A 153 0.37 -11.35 15.94
C ASP A 153 -1.15 -11.51 16.19
N ASN A 154 -1.66 -11.00 17.32
CA ASN A 154 -3.10 -10.96 17.64
C ASN A 154 -3.91 -10.12 16.63
N LEU A 155 -3.34 -9.01 16.15
CA LEU A 155 -4.01 -8.15 15.17
C LEU A 155 -4.12 -8.85 13.81
N VAL A 156 -3.06 -9.54 13.38
CA VAL A 156 -3.13 -10.37 12.16
C VAL A 156 -4.19 -11.45 12.34
N GLU A 157 -4.15 -12.19 13.44
CA GLU A 157 -5.11 -13.26 13.70
C GLU A 157 -6.56 -12.76 13.70
N LYS A 158 -6.82 -11.64 14.38
CA LYS A 158 -8.13 -11.00 14.37
C LYS A 158 -8.58 -10.65 12.95
N ASN A 159 -7.73 -9.97 12.17
CA ASN A 159 -8.08 -9.56 10.82
C ASN A 159 -8.31 -10.78 9.91
N TYR A 160 -7.51 -11.83 10.07
CA TYR A 160 -7.65 -13.08 9.33
C TYR A 160 -9.03 -13.71 9.54
N TYR A 161 -9.47 -13.85 10.79
CA TYR A 161 -10.80 -14.40 11.08
C TYR A 161 -11.94 -13.46 10.64
N GLU A 162 -11.78 -12.14 10.75
CA GLU A 162 -12.75 -11.19 10.23
C GLU A 162 -12.92 -11.33 8.71
N GLN A 163 -11.82 -11.48 7.96
CA GLN A 163 -11.86 -11.72 6.51
C GLN A 163 -12.57 -13.04 6.18
N LYS A 164 -12.17 -14.14 6.84
CA LYS A 164 -12.78 -15.46 6.63
C LYS A 164 -14.27 -15.48 6.95
N ASN A 165 -14.71 -14.75 7.97
CA ASN A 165 -16.14 -14.65 8.29
C ASN A 165 -16.91 -13.87 7.21
N ARG A 166 -16.35 -12.78 6.69
CA ARG A 166 -16.97 -12.01 5.58
C ARG A 166 -17.07 -12.83 4.29
N GLU A 167 -16.09 -13.69 4.01
CA GLU A 167 -16.14 -14.62 2.87
C GLU A 167 -17.28 -15.62 3.01
N LYS A 168 -17.43 -16.24 4.19
CA LYS A 168 -18.55 -17.16 4.48
C LYS A 168 -19.92 -16.50 4.38
N GLU A 169 -20.05 -15.23 4.79
CA GLU A 169 -21.30 -14.48 4.66
C GLU A 169 -21.68 -14.22 3.19
N LYS A 170 -20.71 -14.05 2.29
CA LYS A 170 -20.94 -13.88 0.85
C LYS A 170 -21.33 -15.17 0.14
N GLU A 171 -20.92 -16.32 0.67
CA GLU A 171 -21.23 -17.65 0.11
C GLU A 171 -22.60 -18.18 0.53
N GLN A 172 -23.26 -17.57 1.54
CA GLN A 172 -24.62 -17.94 1.88
C GLN A 172 -25.57 -17.49 0.75
N PRO A 173 -26.31 -18.40 0.10
CA PRO A 173 -27.26 -18.03 -0.93
C PRO A 173 -28.32 -17.12 -0.30
N ASN A 174 -28.55 -15.95 -0.92
CA ASN A 174 -29.67 -15.09 -0.57
C ASN A 174 -30.93 -15.97 -0.50
N LYS A 175 -31.52 -16.10 0.69
CA LYS A 175 -32.86 -16.68 0.83
C LYS A 175 -33.76 -15.93 -0.16
N PRO A 176 -34.55 -16.63 -0.99
CA PRO A 176 -35.52 -15.96 -1.84
C PRO A 176 -36.50 -15.25 -0.91
N THR A 177 -36.43 -13.92 -0.87
CA THR A 177 -37.50 -13.09 -0.36
C THR A 177 -38.62 -13.18 -1.38
N GLU A 178 -39.56 -14.11 -1.15
CA GLU A 178 -40.87 -14.08 -1.79
C GLU A 178 -41.61 -12.85 -1.26
N ASP A 179 -41.45 -11.72 -1.95
CA ASP A 179 -42.43 -10.65 -1.92
C ASP A 179 -43.08 -10.54 -3.31
N PRO A 180 -44.42 -10.56 -3.40
CA PRO A 180 -45.12 -10.53 -4.67
C PRO A 180 -44.87 -9.17 -5.35
N ILE A 181 -44.29 -9.23 -6.55
CA ILE A 181 -44.09 -8.08 -7.43
C ILE A 181 -45.45 -7.45 -7.72
N LYS A 182 -45.79 -6.37 -7.02
CA LYS A 182 -46.72 -5.36 -7.54
C LYS A 182 -45.92 -4.47 -8.48
N GLN A 183 -46.26 -4.51 -9.76
CA GLN A 183 -45.76 -3.55 -10.74
C GLN A 183 -46.12 -2.13 -10.30
N PRO A 184 -45.16 -1.19 -10.21
CA PRO A 184 -45.52 0.22 -10.22
C PRO A 184 -45.84 0.62 -11.67
N GLU A 185 -47.13 0.78 -11.94
CA GLU A 185 -47.60 1.71 -12.97
C GLU A 185 -47.10 3.09 -12.58
N ASN A 186 -45.97 3.52 -13.16
CA ASN A 186 -45.67 4.93 -13.45
C ASN A 186 -44.39 4.98 -14.28
N GLY A 187 -44.56 5.34 -15.56
CA GLY A 187 -43.47 5.50 -16.50
C GLY A 187 -42.44 6.49 -15.98
N LEU A 188 -41.24 5.99 -15.69
CA LEU A 188 -40.05 6.80 -15.47
C LEU A 188 -39.72 7.49 -16.79
N LYS A 189 -40.18 8.74 -16.94
CA LYS A 189 -39.59 9.65 -17.93
C LYS A 189 -38.12 9.79 -17.57
N ILE A 190 -37.23 9.36 -18.47
CA ILE A 190 -35.81 9.69 -18.41
C ILE A 190 -35.72 11.21 -18.52
N GLY A 191 -35.71 11.88 -17.37
CA GLY A 191 -35.46 13.31 -17.27
C GLY A 191 -34.05 13.56 -17.80
N LYS A 192 -33.95 14.39 -18.83
CA LYS A 192 -32.70 15.00 -19.30
C LYS A 192 -31.88 15.41 -18.07
N LEU A 193 -30.72 14.79 -17.86
CA LEU A 193 -29.75 15.24 -16.87
C LEU A 193 -29.38 16.69 -17.24
N VAL A 194 -29.87 17.65 -16.47
CA VAL A 194 -29.50 19.05 -16.64
C VAL A 194 -28.09 19.20 -16.10
N TRP A 195 -27.14 19.43 -17.00
CA TRP A 195 -25.75 19.71 -16.65
C TRP A 195 -25.67 21.06 -15.93
N THR A 196 -25.46 21.04 -14.62
CA THR A 196 -25.04 22.21 -13.84
C THR A 196 -23.52 22.37 -13.93
N ASP A 197 -23.00 23.58 -13.71
CA ASP A 197 -21.55 23.83 -13.78
C ASP A 197 -20.74 23.00 -12.76
N ASN A 198 -21.35 22.60 -11.64
CA ASN A 198 -20.73 21.72 -10.65
C ASN A 198 -20.56 20.27 -11.16
N ASN A 199 -21.55 19.75 -11.89
CA ASN A 199 -21.46 18.42 -12.53
C ASN A 199 -20.37 18.36 -13.62
N LYS A 200 -20.10 19.49 -14.27
CA LYS A 200 -19.03 19.61 -15.27
C LYS A 200 -17.63 19.55 -14.64
N LYS A 201 -17.42 20.17 -13.47
CA LYS A 201 -16.14 20.10 -12.73
C LYS A 201 -15.89 18.69 -12.18
N TYR A 202 -16.92 18.05 -11.64
CA TYR A 202 -16.82 16.71 -11.08
C TYR A 202 -16.54 15.64 -12.15
N SER A 203 -17.22 15.71 -13.30
CA SER A 203 -16.90 14.84 -14.45
C SER A 203 -15.47 15.04 -14.96
N GLN A 204 -14.94 16.26 -14.92
CA GLN A 204 -13.52 16.53 -15.26
C GLN A 204 -12.55 15.88 -14.27
N LEU A 205 -12.84 15.91 -12.97
CA LEU A 205 -12.03 15.22 -11.93
C LEU A 205 -12.00 13.71 -12.16
N LEU A 206 -13.16 13.10 -12.40
CA LEU A 206 -13.26 11.65 -12.63
C LEU A 206 -12.57 11.23 -13.93
N MET A 207 -12.72 12.02 -15.00
CA MET A 207 -12.01 11.80 -16.26
C MET A 207 -10.49 11.94 -16.09
N ALA A 208 -10.03 12.94 -15.34
CA ALA A 208 -8.60 13.14 -15.06
C ALA A 208 -8.00 11.95 -14.28
N LYS A 209 -8.70 11.48 -13.24
CA LYS A 209 -8.30 10.29 -12.47
C LYS A 209 -8.20 9.05 -13.37
N ASN A 210 -9.26 8.74 -14.13
CA ASN A 210 -9.26 7.58 -15.03
C ASN A 210 -8.13 7.64 -16.07
N GLN A 211 -7.81 8.83 -16.59
CA GLN A 211 -6.70 9.00 -17.52
C GLN A 211 -5.32 8.81 -16.87
N ILE A 212 -5.17 9.13 -15.58
CA ILE A 212 -3.94 8.88 -14.83
C ILE A 212 -3.79 7.37 -14.61
N ASP A 213 -4.85 6.70 -14.15
CA ASP A 213 -4.87 5.25 -13.92
C ASP A 213 -4.50 4.49 -15.20
N GLN A 214 -5.08 4.85 -16.36
CA GLN A 214 -4.74 4.25 -17.66
C GLN A 214 -3.29 4.51 -18.10
N LEU A 215 -2.77 5.72 -17.86
CA LEU A 215 -1.38 6.05 -18.20
C LEU A 215 -0.40 5.28 -17.32
N MET A 216 -0.71 5.13 -16.03
CA MET A 216 0.08 4.35 -15.08
C MET A 216 0.09 2.87 -15.46
N GLN A 217 -1.06 2.31 -15.85
CA GLN A 217 -1.14 0.94 -16.39
C GLN A 217 -0.28 0.76 -17.65
N ARG A 218 -0.34 1.70 -18.61
CA ARG A 218 0.48 1.65 -19.84
C ARG A 218 1.96 1.80 -19.54
N LEU A 219 2.34 2.69 -18.63
CA LEU A 219 3.71 2.88 -18.19
C LEU A 219 4.24 1.58 -17.57
N ASN A 220 3.49 1.00 -16.63
CA ASN A 220 3.84 -0.26 -15.96
C ASN A 220 3.90 -1.44 -16.97
N LYS A 221 3.05 -1.43 -18.01
CA LYS A 221 3.09 -2.43 -19.09
C LYS A 221 4.33 -2.25 -19.97
N ALA A 222 4.63 -1.01 -20.40
CA ALA A 222 5.80 -0.71 -21.21
C ALA A 222 7.11 -1.02 -20.48
N PHE A 223 7.17 -0.78 -19.17
CA PHE A 223 8.29 -1.19 -18.31
C PHE A 223 8.45 -2.72 -18.25
N ARG A 224 7.34 -3.48 -18.24
CA ARG A 224 7.36 -4.95 -18.30
C ARG A 224 7.83 -5.48 -19.66
N GLU A 225 7.35 -4.88 -20.76
CA GLU A 225 7.62 -5.34 -22.13
C GLU A 225 8.97 -4.86 -22.70
N GLY A 226 9.55 -3.76 -22.20
CA GLY A 226 10.78 -3.15 -22.70
C GLY A 226 12.09 -3.89 -22.39
N LYS A 227 12.03 -5.07 -21.74
CA LYS A 227 13.22 -5.83 -21.30
C LYS A 227 13.90 -6.70 -22.38
N MET A 228 13.48 -6.67 -23.65
CA MET A 228 13.98 -7.64 -24.65
C MET A 228 15.13 -7.20 -25.58
N GLU A 229 15.50 -5.91 -25.74
CA GLU A 229 16.70 -5.56 -26.55
C GLU A 229 17.37 -4.26 -26.08
N GLU A 230 18.64 -4.37 -25.68
CA GLU A 230 19.48 -3.31 -25.08
C GLU A 230 19.64 -2.06 -25.97
N ASN A 231 19.61 -2.22 -27.31
CA ASN A 231 19.68 -1.11 -28.26
C ASN A 231 18.33 -0.39 -28.52
N LYS A 232 17.18 -1.01 -28.19
CA LYS A 232 15.87 -0.32 -28.21
C LYS A 232 15.62 0.49 -26.94
N PHE A 233 16.38 0.23 -25.88
CA PHE A 233 16.17 0.80 -24.56
C PHE A 233 16.45 2.30 -24.49
N LEU A 234 17.44 2.83 -25.21
CA LEU A 234 17.75 4.27 -25.20
C LEU A 234 16.61 5.13 -25.77
N ASN A 235 16.00 4.68 -26.87
CA ASN A 235 14.86 5.36 -27.48
C ASN A 235 13.58 5.18 -26.65
N GLN A 236 13.42 4.04 -25.96
CA GLN A 236 12.31 3.82 -25.03
C GLN A 236 12.45 4.63 -23.74
N LYS A 237 13.68 4.85 -23.25
CA LYS A 237 13.95 5.65 -22.04
C LYS A 237 13.41 7.08 -22.17
N HIS A 238 13.70 7.77 -23.28
CA HIS A 238 13.16 9.10 -23.52
C HIS A 238 11.63 9.12 -23.66
N SER A 239 11.04 8.06 -24.23
CA SER A 239 9.59 7.89 -24.30
C SER A 239 8.98 7.72 -22.90
N LEU A 240 9.60 6.89 -22.05
CA LEU A 240 9.16 6.65 -20.68
C LEU A 240 9.34 7.87 -19.78
N GLU A 241 10.43 8.61 -19.91
CA GLU A 241 10.65 9.90 -19.22
C GLU A 241 9.58 10.92 -19.63
N SER A 242 9.26 11.01 -20.92
CA SER A 242 8.18 11.86 -21.44
C SER A 242 6.81 11.45 -20.88
N GLN A 243 6.51 10.14 -20.82
CA GLN A 243 5.27 9.62 -20.25
C GLN A 243 5.18 9.88 -18.74
N SER A 244 6.27 9.66 -17.99
CA SER A 244 6.35 9.93 -16.55
C SER A 244 6.13 11.41 -16.26
N ASN A 245 6.76 12.30 -17.03
CA ASN A 245 6.54 13.74 -16.93
C ASN A 245 5.08 14.13 -17.21
N LYS A 246 4.44 13.50 -18.21
CA LYS A 246 3.02 13.70 -18.52
C LYS A 246 2.12 13.25 -17.37
N VAL A 247 2.42 12.11 -16.73
CA VAL A 247 1.70 11.63 -15.54
C VAL A 247 1.88 12.60 -14.38
N SER A 248 3.11 13.03 -14.09
CA SER A 248 3.37 13.97 -13.00
C SER A 248 2.62 15.29 -13.17
N LYS A 249 2.56 15.83 -14.39
CA LYS A 249 1.77 17.04 -14.69
C LYS A 249 0.28 16.82 -14.47
N LYS A 250 -0.26 15.65 -14.85
CA LYS A 250 -1.67 15.32 -14.62
C LYS A 250 -2.01 15.11 -13.14
N ILE A 251 -1.13 14.47 -12.36
CA ILE A 251 -1.33 14.32 -10.91
C ILE A 251 -1.34 15.69 -10.25
N LYS A 252 -0.41 16.58 -10.61
CA LYS A 252 -0.41 17.96 -10.11
C LYS A 252 -1.71 18.69 -10.44
N PHE A 253 -2.17 18.58 -11.69
CA PHE A 253 -3.44 19.17 -12.12
C PHE A 253 -4.65 18.59 -11.36
N LEU A 254 -4.70 17.27 -11.15
CA LEU A 254 -5.74 16.62 -10.36
C LEU A 254 -5.75 17.14 -8.93
N ASN A 255 -4.59 17.25 -8.28
CA ASN A 255 -4.48 17.73 -6.91
C ASN A 255 -4.93 19.18 -6.78
N GLU A 256 -4.52 20.05 -7.71
CA GLU A 256 -4.96 21.45 -7.75
C GLU A 256 -6.48 21.56 -7.95
N LEU A 257 -7.05 20.75 -8.84
CA LEU A 257 -8.49 20.75 -9.10
C LEU A 257 -9.29 20.21 -7.92
N ALA A 258 -8.85 19.10 -7.32
CA ALA A 258 -9.49 18.50 -6.15
C ALA A 258 -9.44 19.45 -4.95
N GLN A 259 -8.28 20.07 -4.68
CA GLN A 259 -8.12 21.03 -3.60
C GLN A 259 -9.01 22.26 -3.82
N LYS A 260 -9.07 22.79 -5.04
CA LYS A 260 -9.95 23.91 -5.36
C LYS A 260 -11.43 23.55 -5.16
N SER A 261 -11.88 22.43 -5.71
CA SER A 261 -13.28 21.99 -5.57
C SER A 261 -13.66 21.69 -4.13
N PHE A 262 -12.73 21.15 -3.34
CA PHE A 262 -12.95 20.92 -1.91
C PHE A 262 -13.05 22.25 -1.15
N GLN A 263 -12.14 23.20 -1.41
CA GLN A 263 -12.18 24.54 -0.81
C GLN A 263 -13.47 25.30 -1.16
N GLU A 264 -14.03 25.10 -2.37
CA GLU A 264 -15.31 25.70 -2.77
C GLU A 264 -16.50 25.21 -1.92
N GLN A 265 -16.53 23.93 -1.51
CA GLN A 265 -17.57 23.40 -0.62
C GLN A 265 -17.28 23.67 0.86
N TYR A 266 -16.01 23.87 1.21
CA TYR A 266 -15.53 24.06 2.58
C TYR A 266 -14.70 25.34 2.70
N PRO A 267 -15.30 26.54 2.51
CA PRO A 267 -14.57 27.80 2.45
C PRO A 267 -13.86 28.15 3.75
N ASP A 268 -14.38 27.69 4.88
CA ASP A 268 -13.86 28.00 6.21
C ASP A 268 -12.72 27.06 6.64
N LEU A 269 -12.46 25.97 5.89
CA LEU A 269 -11.39 25.04 6.21
C LEU A 269 -10.07 25.50 5.61
N LYS A 270 -9.04 25.57 6.44
CA LYS A 270 -7.68 25.76 5.97
C LYS A 270 -7.09 24.43 5.49
N LEU A 271 -6.98 24.27 4.18
CA LEU A 271 -6.50 23.03 3.57
C LEU A 271 -4.97 22.95 3.51
N LYS A 272 -4.43 21.75 3.71
CA LYS A 272 -3.03 21.44 3.38
C LYS A 272 -2.87 21.23 1.87
N PRO A 273 -1.65 21.33 1.31
CA PRO A 273 -1.40 20.96 -0.08
C PRO A 273 -1.79 19.51 -0.34
N PHE A 274 -2.60 19.25 -1.37
CA PHE A 274 -3.07 17.90 -1.65
C PHE A 274 -1.97 17.03 -2.26
N SER A 275 -1.79 15.85 -1.68
CA SER A 275 -1.15 14.70 -2.33
C SER A 275 -2.18 13.91 -3.15
N LEU A 276 -1.75 12.92 -3.94
CA LEU A 276 -2.68 12.05 -4.67
C LEU A 276 -3.65 11.31 -3.71
N GLN A 277 -3.16 10.88 -2.55
CA GLN A 277 -3.98 10.24 -1.53
C GLN A 277 -5.01 11.21 -0.94
N THR A 278 -4.57 12.42 -0.61
CA THR A 278 -5.43 13.48 -0.08
C THR A 278 -6.51 13.87 -1.11
N SER A 279 -6.15 13.96 -2.38
CA SER A 279 -7.10 14.18 -3.49
C SER A 279 -8.14 13.07 -3.59
N ASN A 280 -7.74 11.80 -3.41
CA ASN A 280 -8.70 10.69 -3.44
C ASN A 280 -9.70 10.78 -2.30
N ILE A 281 -9.26 11.11 -1.08
CA ILE A 281 -10.15 11.29 0.07
C ILE A 281 -11.11 12.47 -0.18
N ALA A 282 -10.58 13.61 -0.64
CA ALA A 282 -11.39 14.78 -0.96
C ALA A 282 -12.44 14.46 -2.03
N ILE A 283 -12.06 13.71 -3.08
CA ILE A 283 -12.99 13.26 -4.12
C ILE A 283 -14.08 12.38 -3.51
N GLN A 284 -13.76 11.41 -2.64
CA GLN A 284 -14.78 10.57 -1.99
C GLN A 284 -15.79 11.37 -1.18
N ILE A 285 -15.34 12.40 -0.44
CA ILE A 285 -16.24 13.30 0.30
C ILE A 285 -17.13 14.09 -0.67
N LEU A 286 -16.54 14.67 -1.72
CA LEU A 286 -17.30 15.42 -2.74
C LEU A 286 -18.32 14.53 -3.47
N GLN A 287 -17.96 13.27 -3.72
CA GLN A 287 -18.85 12.25 -4.30
C GLN A 287 -20.05 12.00 -3.42
N HIS A 288 -19.79 11.70 -2.15
CA HIS A 288 -20.84 11.48 -1.18
C HIS A 288 -21.77 12.70 -1.11
N ASN A 289 -21.22 13.91 -1.00
CA ASN A 289 -22.02 15.14 -0.92
C ASN A 289 -22.92 15.33 -2.15
N GLU A 290 -22.42 15.01 -3.34
CA GLU A 290 -23.19 15.12 -4.58
C GLU A 290 -24.28 14.03 -4.67
N GLU A 291 -24.01 12.81 -4.22
CA GLU A 291 -24.96 11.70 -4.22
C GLU A 291 -26.06 11.87 -3.16
N SER A 292 -25.68 12.27 -1.94
CA SER A 292 -26.59 12.48 -0.82
C SER A 292 -27.36 13.81 -0.91
N LYS A 293 -26.89 14.75 -1.74
CA LYS A 293 -27.33 16.15 -1.77
C LYS A 293 -27.17 16.87 -0.41
N THR A 294 -26.26 16.39 0.44
CA THR A 294 -25.95 16.97 1.75
C THR A 294 -24.44 17.19 1.88
N ILE A 295 -24.04 18.38 2.32
CA ILE A 295 -22.62 18.66 2.60
C ILE A 295 -22.29 18.10 3.97
N LEU A 296 -21.43 17.08 4.03
CA LEU A 296 -20.92 16.55 5.29
C LEU A 296 -20.12 17.61 6.03
N LYS A 297 -20.30 17.74 7.33
CA LYS A 297 -19.38 18.51 8.17
C LYS A 297 -18.09 17.71 8.43
N PRO A 298 -16.96 18.36 8.76
CA PRO A 298 -15.68 17.68 8.99
C PRO A 298 -15.75 16.52 10.00
N GLU A 299 -16.57 16.68 11.04
CA GLU A 299 -16.73 15.69 12.10
C GLU A 299 -17.46 14.42 11.61
N GLN A 300 -18.16 14.54 10.48
CA GLN A 300 -18.92 13.48 9.82
C GLN A 300 -18.09 12.76 8.74
N PHE A 301 -16.88 13.21 8.43
CA PHE A 301 -16.02 12.50 7.45
C PHE A 301 -15.70 11.07 7.90
N LYS A 302 -15.68 10.83 9.22
CA LYS A 302 -15.54 9.49 9.80
C LYS A 302 -16.67 8.53 9.41
N ASP A 303 -17.85 9.06 9.06
CA ASP A 303 -19.01 8.26 8.65
C ASP A 303 -18.78 7.61 7.28
N LEU A 304 -17.80 8.13 6.52
CA LEU A 304 -17.28 7.51 5.28
C LEU A 304 -16.19 6.47 5.55
N GLY A 305 -15.96 6.10 6.81
CA GLY A 305 -14.88 5.17 7.22
C GLY A 305 -13.49 5.81 7.24
N LEU A 306 -13.39 7.13 7.12
CA LEU A 306 -12.11 7.85 7.14
C LEU A 306 -11.55 7.91 8.57
N LYS A 307 -10.27 7.59 8.72
CA LYS A 307 -9.56 7.69 9.99
C LYS A 307 -9.28 9.16 10.31
N GLU A 308 -9.19 9.47 11.60
CA GLU A 308 -8.85 10.83 12.04
C GLU A 308 -7.56 11.35 11.38
N SER A 309 -6.51 10.53 11.26
CA SER A 309 -5.26 10.90 10.58
C SER A 309 -5.44 11.29 9.10
N GLU A 310 -6.42 10.71 8.41
CA GLU A 310 -6.73 11.01 7.01
C GLU A 310 -7.44 12.35 6.88
N VAL A 311 -8.37 12.63 7.79
CA VAL A 311 -9.00 13.96 7.92
C VAL A 311 -7.96 15.03 8.23
N HIS A 312 -7.00 14.72 9.09
CA HIS A 312 -5.88 15.60 9.42
C HIS A 312 -4.88 15.82 8.29
N SER A 313 -4.87 14.94 7.29
CA SER A 313 -4.07 15.13 6.08
C SER A 313 -4.71 16.15 5.13
N LEU A 314 -6.03 16.37 5.23
CA LEU A 314 -6.80 17.35 4.47
C LEU A 314 -6.75 18.74 5.10
N VAL A 315 -6.96 18.83 6.42
CA VAL A 315 -7.20 20.09 7.14
C VAL A 315 -6.06 20.42 8.11
N ASP A 316 -5.69 21.69 8.21
CA ASP A 316 -4.75 22.19 9.22
C ASP A 316 -5.42 22.22 10.61
N LYS A 317 -4.79 21.56 11.59
CA LYS A 317 -5.39 21.27 12.91
C LYS A 317 -5.64 22.52 13.76
N LYS A 318 -5.01 23.65 13.40
CA LYS A 318 -5.09 24.90 14.15
C LYS A 318 -6.45 25.61 14.10
N ASP A 319 -7.32 25.24 13.16
CA ASP A 319 -8.61 25.91 12.94
C ASP A 319 -9.84 25.05 13.28
N LEU A 320 -9.66 23.84 13.83
CA LEU A 320 -10.74 23.12 14.52
C LEU A 320 -10.94 23.77 15.89
N LEU A 321 -11.49 24.98 15.91
CA LEU A 321 -12.00 25.62 17.12
C LEU A 321 -13.04 24.68 17.73
N GLU A 322 -12.78 24.19 18.95
CA GLU A 322 -13.80 23.70 19.86
C GLU A 322 -14.84 24.81 20.02
N ILE A 323 -15.93 24.74 19.25
CA ILE A 323 -17.17 25.39 19.64
C ILE A 323 -17.84 24.41 20.59
N GLU A 324 -17.49 24.49 21.87
CA GLU A 324 -18.33 23.94 22.94
C GLU A 324 -19.75 24.50 22.75
N ARG A 325 -20.75 23.62 22.74
CA ARG A 325 -22.16 23.95 22.89
C ARG A 325 -22.70 23.27 24.14
#